data_AF-A0A554V926-F1
#
_entry.id   AF-A0A554V926-F1
#
_cell.length_a   1.000
_cell.length_b   1.000
_cell.length_c   1.000
_cell.angle_alpha   90.00
_cell.angle_beta   90.00
_cell.angle_gamma   90.00
#
_symmetry.space_group_name_H-M   'P 1'
#
loop_
_entity.id
_entity.type
_entity.pdbx_description
1 polymer ?
#
loop_
_entity_poly.entity_id
_entity_poly.type
_entity_poly.pdbx_seq_one_letter_code
_entity_poly.pdbx_strand_id
1 'polypeptide(L)'
;MTDSEVREAAAPAAPITWISYEEFGAEFFRRAVTIDRISNAVNGIAGRGIKIGPIQIGLLAGFRADGDIGQPKVRQHEGDQVAFDVEVPAALVVTINALGQEVRIEVGVEIDLEMHARAADPLLIVIDIPSITDDDVRLVIKAEALGAAWQRILAPMGESIRREVATRINAMLRDPGSVNGRVFDIAQRINDTPPVTRTSADFTWIDYGEFGRRFFREAVTRERIQNAVADMDGREISFGPLKTGPKEMVTVRADGAMRLPKVSDRPGGEYVSFDLLIPIGLDMVISAPRDNHYEARIDIPLVLNARAAAPLSIVIDVVPVQADDISIDLTAKGFGAHVLGAVGGVKKQLREQVAATVRDETADPSGRIVDVAERVDNA
;
A
#
# COMPACT_ATOMS: atom_id res chain seq x y z
N MET A 1 -1.32 46.46 -24.96
CA MET A 1 -2.01 45.87 -23.80
C MET A 1 -2.43 44.48 -24.24
N THR A 2 -1.50 43.54 -24.27
CA THR A 2 -1.01 42.64 -23.19
C THR A 2 -1.86 41.38 -23.14
N ASP A 3 -1.32 40.31 -23.72
CA ASP A 3 -1.55 38.96 -23.21
C ASP A 3 -0.28 38.16 -23.49
N SER A 4 0.68 38.34 -22.60
CA SER A 4 1.89 37.54 -22.52
C SER A 4 1.89 36.99 -21.11
N GLU A 5 1.00 36.02 -20.88
CA GLU A 5 1.12 35.16 -19.72
C GLU A 5 2.43 34.39 -19.85
N VAL A 6 3.41 34.88 -19.11
CA VAL A 6 4.61 34.16 -18.74
C VAL A 6 4.13 32.89 -18.06
N ARG A 7 4.18 31.74 -18.76
CA ARG A 7 4.22 30.42 -18.11
C ARG A 7 5.42 30.47 -17.18
N GLU A 8 5.15 30.69 -15.90
CA GLU A 8 6.10 30.48 -14.83
C GLU A 8 6.68 29.07 -15.04
N ALA A 9 7.97 29.02 -15.34
CA ALA A 9 8.66 27.76 -15.54
C ALA A 9 8.60 27.01 -14.21
N ALA A 10 7.70 26.04 -14.12
CA ALA A 10 7.61 25.12 -13.00
C ALA A 10 9.03 24.63 -12.70
N ALA A 11 9.44 24.73 -11.43
CA ALA A 11 10.72 24.20 -10.98
C ALA A 11 10.88 22.76 -11.50
N PRO A 12 12.07 22.35 -11.97
CA PRO A 12 12.27 21.00 -12.47
C PRO A 12 11.85 20.02 -11.38
N ALA A 13 10.90 19.14 -11.69
CA ALA A 13 10.46 18.09 -10.78
C ALA A 13 11.71 17.33 -10.28
N ALA A 14 11.79 17.13 -8.97
CA ALA A 14 12.90 16.39 -8.39
C ALA A 14 13.01 15.01 -9.07
N PRO A 15 14.24 14.50 -9.32
CA PRO A 15 14.41 13.24 -10.02
C PRO A 15 13.72 12.10 -9.24
N ILE A 16 12.92 11.30 -9.95
CA ILE A 16 12.27 10.13 -9.37
C ILE A 16 13.34 9.14 -8.91
N THR A 17 13.26 8.77 -7.63
CA THR A 17 14.09 7.71 -7.06
C THR A 17 13.28 6.42 -7.05
N TRP A 18 13.61 5.51 -7.96
CA TRP A 18 12.98 4.19 -8.05
C TRP A 18 13.38 3.31 -6.87
N ILE A 19 12.42 2.58 -6.32
CA ILE A 19 12.63 1.60 -5.25
C ILE A 19 12.03 0.25 -5.66
N SER A 20 12.51 -0.82 -5.04
CA SER A 20 11.94 -2.16 -5.20
C SER A 20 10.56 -2.26 -4.51
N TYR A 21 9.79 -3.30 -4.83
CA TYR A 21 8.55 -3.59 -4.10
C TYR A 21 8.80 -4.00 -2.65
N GLU A 22 9.98 -4.55 -2.34
CA GLU A 22 10.37 -4.86 -0.96
C GLU A 22 10.60 -3.59 -0.15
N GLU A 23 11.38 -2.65 -0.68
CA GLU A 23 11.58 -1.34 -0.05
C GLU A 23 10.26 -0.58 0.08
N PHE A 24 9.42 -0.58 -0.95
CA PHE A 24 8.08 0.01 -0.88
C PHE A 24 7.24 -0.62 0.23
N GLY A 25 7.23 -1.96 0.34
CA GLY A 25 6.50 -2.67 1.39
C GLY A 25 7.01 -2.28 2.78
N ALA A 26 8.33 -2.22 2.98
CA ALA A 26 8.91 -1.81 4.25
C ALA A 26 8.56 -0.36 4.62
N GLU A 27 8.68 0.59 3.67
CA GLU A 27 8.29 1.99 3.87
C GLU A 27 6.78 2.14 4.14
N PHE A 28 5.94 1.35 3.47
CA PHE A 28 4.50 1.32 3.74
C PHE A 28 4.23 0.95 5.21
N PHE A 29 4.90 -0.07 5.74
CA PHE A 29 4.74 -0.46 7.14
C PHE A 29 5.26 0.60 8.10
N ARG A 30 6.45 1.17 7.85
CA ARG A 30 7.01 2.27 8.67
C ARG A 30 6.08 3.47 8.76
N ARG A 31 5.40 3.80 7.65
CA ARG A 31 4.47 4.93 7.60
C ARG A 31 3.10 4.58 8.19
N ALA A 32 2.57 3.41 7.87
CA ALA A 32 1.22 3.00 8.24
C ALA A 32 1.11 2.54 9.71
N VAL A 33 2.20 2.10 10.33
CA VAL A 33 2.17 1.53 11.68
C VAL A 33 2.78 2.54 12.65
N THR A 34 1.92 3.32 13.28
CA THR A 34 2.30 4.35 14.24
C THR A 34 2.03 3.91 15.68
N ILE A 35 2.72 4.53 16.65
CA ILE A 35 2.49 4.31 18.09
C ILE A 35 1.01 4.51 18.44
N ASP A 36 0.35 5.52 17.88
CA ASP A 36 -1.07 5.78 18.12
C ASP A 36 -1.96 4.63 17.61
N ARG A 37 -1.64 4.07 16.44
CA ARG A 37 -2.38 2.94 15.87
C ARG A 37 -2.18 1.67 16.71
N ILE A 38 -0.96 1.43 17.20
CA ILE A 38 -0.67 0.32 18.13
C ILE A 38 -1.41 0.50 19.46
N SER A 39 -1.38 1.71 20.02
CA SER A 39 -2.08 2.04 21.26
C SER A 39 -3.59 1.76 21.13
N ASN A 40 -4.20 2.21 20.03
CA ASN A 40 -5.60 1.94 19.75
C ASN A 40 -5.90 0.44 19.60
N ALA A 41 -4.98 -0.34 19.04
CA ALA A 41 -5.15 -1.77 18.85
C ALA A 41 -5.14 -2.56 20.18
N VAL A 42 -4.41 -2.09 21.20
CA VAL A 42 -4.36 -2.73 22.53
C VAL A 42 -5.36 -2.15 23.53
N ASN A 43 -5.87 -0.93 23.34
CA ASN A 43 -6.79 -0.28 24.27
C ASN A 43 -8.06 -1.09 24.59
N GLY A 44 -8.45 -2.03 23.72
CA GLY A 44 -9.59 -2.93 23.97
C GLY A 44 -9.45 -3.85 25.19
N ILE A 45 -8.23 -4.03 25.74
CA ILE A 45 -8.03 -4.81 26.98
C ILE A 45 -8.10 -3.94 28.24
N ALA A 46 -7.94 -2.62 28.12
CA ALA A 46 -7.96 -1.70 29.25
C ALA A 46 -9.34 -1.70 29.92
N GLY A 47 -9.35 -1.67 31.25
CA GLY A 47 -10.58 -1.72 32.05
C GLY A 47 -11.29 -3.07 32.07
N ARG A 48 -10.73 -4.12 31.44
CA ARG A 48 -11.27 -5.48 31.58
C ARG A 48 -10.85 -6.07 32.92
N GLY A 49 -11.81 -6.70 33.61
CA GLY A 49 -11.56 -7.37 34.87
C GLY A 49 -10.78 -8.69 34.72
N ILE A 50 -9.86 -8.92 35.66
CA ILE A 50 -9.12 -10.17 35.86
C ILE A 50 -9.69 -10.85 37.10
N LYS A 51 -10.03 -12.14 36.97
CA LYS A 51 -10.43 -13.00 38.08
C LYS A 51 -9.59 -14.26 38.06
N ILE A 52 -9.02 -14.60 39.22
CA ILE A 52 -8.13 -15.74 39.43
C ILE A 52 -8.69 -16.60 40.55
N GLY A 53 -8.79 -17.91 40.28
CA GLY A 53 -9.09 -18.93 41.28
C GLY A 53 -10.58 -19.18 41.53
N PRO A 54 -10.89 -19.93 42.62
CA PRO A 54 -9.99 -20.31 43.71
C PRO A 54 -8.87 -21.28 43.30
N ILE A 55 -7.63 -21.03 43.74
CA ILE A 55 -6.45 -21.88 43.51
C ILE A 55 -5.95 -22.39 44.86
N GLN A 56 -5.62 -23.68 44.95
CA GLN A 56 -5.02 -24.30 46.14
C GLN A 56 -3.49 -24.34 46.00
N ILE A 57 -2.78 -24.02 47.08
CA ILE A 57 -1.32 -24.08 47.19
C ILE A 57 -0.99 -25.07 48.31
N GLY A 58 -0.67 -26.30 47.92
CA GLY A 58 -0.47 -27.39 48.88
C GLY A 58 -1.76 -27.75 49.62
N LEU A 59 -1.64 -28.28 50.86
CA LEU A 59 -2.76 -28.83 51.62
C LEU A 59 -3.50 -27.80 52.50
N LEU A 60 -2.88 -26.66 52.80
CA LEU A 60 -3.34 -25.75 53.87
C LEU A 60 -3.41 -24.28 53.46
N ALA A 61 -3.21 -23.98 52.18
CA ALA A 61 -3.27 -22.61 51.67
C ALA A 61 -4.02 -22.56 50.34
N GLY A 62 -4.75 -21.49 50.10
CA GLY A 62 -5.38 -21.20 48.81
C GLY A 62 -5.59 -19.70 48.64
N PHE A 63 -5.85 -19.28 47.41
CA PHE A 63 -6.09 -17.87 47.13
C PHE A 63 -7.11 -17.67 46.01
N ARG A 64 -7.67 -16.46 46.00
CA ARG A 64 -8.43 -15.88 44.89
C ARG A 64 -7.93 -14.47 44.64
N ALA A 65 -7.97 -14.01 43.39
CA ALA A 65 -7.67 -12.63 43.09
C ALA A 65 -8.73 -12.02 42.17
N ASP A 66 -9.05 -10.76 42.42
CA ASP A 66 -9.94 -9.95 41.60
C ASP A 66 -9.23 -8.62 41.31
N GLY A 67 -9.32 -8.13 40.08
CA GLY A 67 -8.65 -6.89 39.71
C GLY A 67 -9.00 -6.42 38.31
N ASP A 68 -8.31 -5.39 37.85
CA ASP A 68 -8.59 -4.73 36.58
C ASP A 68 -7.29 -4.40 35.83
N ILE A 69 -7.38 -4.42 34.50
CA ILE A 69 -6.30 -4.01 33.60
C ILE A 69 -6.31 -2.49 33.47
N GLY A 70 -5.15 -1.86 33.66
CA GLY A 70 -4.93 -0.44 33.48
C GLY A 70 -4.72 -0.04 32.03
N GLN A 71 -4.27 1.21 31.83
CA GLN A 71 -3.99 1.74 30.48
C GLN A 71 -2.61 1.27 30.00
N PRO A 72 -2.52 0.61 28.83
CA PRO A 72 -1.24 0.25 28.22
C PRO A 72 -0.38 1.48 27.90
N LYS A 73 0.93 1.32 28.03
CA LYS A 73 1.91 2.29 27.53
C LYS A 73 2.68 1.66 26.39
N VAL A 74 2.68 2.32 25.24
CA VAL A 74 3.36 1.83 24.03
C VAL A 74 4.61 2.66 23.78
N ARG A 75 5.70 1.98 23.40
CA ARG A 75 6.93 2.61 22.92
C ARG A 75 7.39 1.86 21.67
N GLN A 76 8.12 2.56 20.80
CA GLN A 76 8.78 1.90 19.67
C GLN A 76 9.97 1.11 20.19
N HIS A 77 10.14 -0.11 19.68
CA HIS A 77 11.26 -0.97 20.03
C HIS A 77 12.56 -0.39 19.45
N GLU A 78 13.66 -0.52 20.19
CA GLU A 78 14.94 0.04 19.75
C GLU A 78 15.48 -0.71 18.53
N GLY A 79 15.80 0.02 17.45
CA GLY A 79 16.41 -0.56 16.25
C GLY A 79 15.43 -1.25 15.29
N ASP A 80 14.15 -1.36 15.62
CA ASP A 80 13.10 -1.88 14.74
C ASP A 80 11.91 -0.92 14.67
N GLN A 81 11.68 -0.33 13.49
CA GLN A 81 10.66 0.68 13.31
C GLN A 81 9.23 0.13 13.26
N VAL A 82 9.08 -1.19 13.15
CA VAL A 82 7.78 -1.88 13.07
C VAL A 82 7.54 -2.82 14.25
N ALA A 83 8.40 -2.78 15.26
CA ALA A 83 8.23 -3.45 16.55
C ALA A 83 7.98 -2.45 17.69
N PHE A 84 7.21 -2.87 18.68
CA PHE A 84 6.76 -2.03 19.78
C PHE A 84 6.77 -2.78 21.09
N ASP A 85 7.28 -2.11 22.12
CA ASP A 85 7.21 -2.59 23.50
C ASP A 85 5.96 -2.00 24.16
N VAL A 86 5.15 -2.86 24.78
CA VAL A 86 3.91 -2.45 25.45
C VAL A 86 3.91 -2.92 26.90
N GLU A 87 3.86 -1.95 27.82
CA GLU A 87 3.72 -2.20 29.25
C GLU A 87 2.24 -2.08 29.63
N VAL A 88 1.65 -3.17 30.11
CA VAL A 88 0.26 -3.22 30.56
C VAL A 88 0.22 -3.36 32.08
N PRO A 89 -0.10 -2.28 32.82
CA PRO A 89 -0.25 -2.36 34.27
C PRO A 89 -1.58 -3.02 34.62
N ALA A 90 -1.63 -3.78 35.71
CA ALA A 90 -2.84 -4.27 36.32
C ALA A 90 -2.74 -4.21 37.86
N ALA A 91 -3.89 -4.13 38.52
CA ALA A 91 -3.98 -4.13 39.98
C ALA A 91 -4.85 -5.29 40.43
N LEU A 92 -4.31 -6.16 41.28
CA LEU A 92 -5.01 -7.31 41.83
C LEU A 92 -5.20 -7.14 43.34
N VAL A 93 -6.40 -7.44 43.80
CA VAL A 93 -6.69 -7.72 45.19
C VAL A 93 -6.64 -9.22 45.39
N VAL A 94 -5.68 -9.71 46.17
CA VAL A 94 -5.52 -11.13 46.45
C VAL A 94 -6.04 -11.44 47.85
N THR A 95 -7.00 -12.36 47.96
CA THR A 95 -7.45 -12.93 49.22
C THR A 95 -6.82 -14.31 49.40
N ILE A 96 -6.00 -14.44 50.44
CA ILE A 96 -5.23 -15.64 50.79
C ILE A 96 -5.85 -16.26 52.03
N ASN A 97 -6.17 -17.55 51.95
CA ASN A 97 -6.60 -18.36 53.10
C ASN A 97 -5.49 -19.32 53.44
N ALA A 98 -4.80 -19.12 54.56
CA ALA A 98 -3.75 -20.02 55.01
C ALA A 98 -3.62 -20.02 56.53
N LEU A 99 -3.21 -21.16 57.10
CA LEU A 99 -2.97 -21.29 58.55
C LEU A 99 -4.19 -20.91 59.42
N GLY A 100 -5.40 -21.10 58.90
CA GLY A 100 -6.64 -20.70 59.57
C GLY A 100 -6.91 -19.19 59.58
N GLN A 101 -6.15 -18.41 58.81
CA GLN A 101 -6.31 -16.96 58.69
C GLN A 101 -6.61 -16.56 57.25
N GLU A 102 -7.48 -15.56 57.09
CA GLU A 102 -7.70 -14.88 55.82
C GLU A 102 -6.91 -13.57 55.81
N VAL A 103 -6.12 -13.36 54.76
CA VAL A 103 -5.33 -12.14 54.55
C VAL A 103 -5.63 -11.58 53.17
N ARG A 104 -5.86 -10.27 53.11
CA ARG A 104 -6.08 -9.53 51.87
C ARG A 104 -4.87 -8.64 51.60
N ILE A 105 -4.32 -8.73 50.39
CA ILE A 105 -3.21 -7.89 49.94
C ILE A 105 -3.50 -7.29 48.58
N GLU A 106 -2.91 -6.14 48.32
CA GLU A 106 -2.86 -5.52 46.99
C GLU A 106 -1.57 -5.90 46.30
N VAL A 107 -1.68 -6.35 45.05
CA VAL A 107 -0.57 -6.77 44.20
C VAL A 107 -0.64 -5.96 42.92
N GLY A 108 0.37 -5.13 42.68
CA GLY A 108 0.59 -4.54 41.37
C GLY A 108 1.14 -5.59 40.41
N VAL A 109 0.71 -5.54 39.16
CA VAL A 109 1.17 -6.42 38.10
C VAL A 109 1.62 -5.57 36.93
N GLU A 110 2.79 -5.84 36.39
CA GLU A 110 3.28 -5.26 35.14
C GLU A 110 3.43 -6.40 34.13
N ILE A 111 2.81 -6.25 32.97
CA ILE A 111 2.89 -7.23 31.88
C ILE A 111 3.61 -6.55 30.73
N ASP A 112 4.74 -7.11 30.32
CA ASP A 112 5.46 -6.63 29.15
C ASP A 112 5.03 -7.44 27.93
N LEU A 113 4.74 -6.75 26.83
CA LEU A 113 4.38 -7.36 25.55
C LEU A 113 5.32 -6.80 24.48
N GLU A 114 5.73 -7.67 23.57
CA GLU A 114 6.35 -7.26 22.32
C GLU A 114 5.31 -7.40 21.20
N MET A 115 5.23 -6.40 20.33
CA MET A 115 4.29 -6.40 19.20
C MET A 115 5.05 -6.14 17.92
N HIS A 116 4.75 -6.91 16.87
CA HIS A 116 5.35 -6.74 15.55
C HIS A 116 4.29 -6.49 14.49
N ALA A 117 4.46 -5.48 13.66
CA ALA A 117 3.66 -5.34 12.46
C ALA A 117 4.21 -6.21 11.33
N ARG A 118 3.41 -7.19 10.92
CA ARG A 118 3.80 -8.21 9.94
C ARG A 118 2.83 -8.23 8.77
N ALA A 119 3.37 -8.52 7.59
CA ALA A 119 2.58 -8.70 6.39
C ALA A 119 2.00 -10.12 6.34
N ALA A 120 0.72 -10.21 5.97
CA ALA A 120 0.04 -11.49 5.80
C ALA A 120 -0.85 -11.51 4.55
N ASP A 121 -1.15 -12.72 4.09
CA ASP A 121 -2.09 -12.99 3.01
C ASP A 121 -3.54 -12.57 3.38
N PRO A 122 -4.35 -12.00 2.44
CA PRO A 122 -4.01 -11.73 1.04
C PRO A 122 -3.29 -10.38 0.82
N LEU A 123 -3.54 -9.38 1.67
CA LEU A 123 -2.84 -8.09 1.68
C LEU A 123 -3.12 -7.39 3.02
N LEU A 124 -2.67 -8.02 4.10
CA LEU A 124 -2.97 -7.62 5.47
C LEU A 124 -1.74 -7.03 6.16
N ILE A 125 -1.97 -5.99 6.95
CA ILE A 125 -1.10 -5.65 8.08
C ILE A 125 -1.70 -6.29 9.31
N VAL A 126 -0.92 -7.12 10.00
CA VAL A 126 -1.31 -7.72 11.27
C VAL A 126 -0.34 -7.24 12.34
N ILE A 127 -0.89 -6.72 13.43
CA ILE A 127 -0.11 -6.47 14.64
C ILE A 127 -0.08 -7.77 15.43
N ASP A 128 0.99 -8.54 15.20
CA ASP A 128 1.26 -9.81 15.83
C ASP A 128 1.71 -9.60 17.28
N ILE A 129 1.17 -10.40 18.19
CA ILE A 129 1.57 -10.41 19.59
C ILE A 129 1.92 -11.85 19.94
N PRO A 130 3.20 -12.15 20.25
CA PRO A 130 3.60 -13.45 20.74
C PRO A 130 2.79 -13.87 21.97
N SER A 131 2.69 -15.18 22.22
CA SER A 131 2.00 -15.65 23.42
C SER A 131 2.79 -15.26 24.67
N ILE A 132 2.09 -14.66 25.62
CA ILE A 132 2.63 -14.20 26.89
C ILE A 132 2.94 -15.40 27.77
N THR A 133 4.09 -15.37 28.43
CA THR A 133 4.56 -16.35 29.40
C THR A 133 4.56 -15.76 30.81
N ASP A 134 4.84 -16.57 31.83
CA ASP A 134 4.97 -16.09 33.21
C ASP A 134 6.24 -15.25 33.45
N ASP A 135 7.23 -15.30 32.56
CA ASP A 135 8.41 -14.44 32.60
C ASP A 135 8.11 -13.00 32.18
N ASP A 136 7.09 -12.81 31.35
CA ASP A 136 6.62 -11.50 30.88
C ASP A 136 5.78 -10.75 31.93
N VAL A 137 5.51 -11.40 33.08
CA VAL A 137 4.67 -10.85 34.14
C VAL A 137 5.51 -10.58 35.38
N ARG A 138 5.59 -9.32 35.80
CA ARG A 138 6.20 -8.91 37.07
C ARG A 138 5.14 -8.61 38.12
N LEU A 139 5.40 -9.03 39.36
CA LEU A 139 4.55 -8.73 40.52
C LEU A 139 5.23 -7.72 41.43
N VAL A 140 4.51 -6.69 41.81
CA VAL A 140 4.92 -5.68 42.79
C VAL A 140 4.05 -5.84 44.03
N ILE A 141 4.61 -6.46 45.07
CA ILE A 141 3.90 -6.73 46.33
C ILE A 141 4.43 -5.78 47.41
N LYS A 142 3.55 -4.97 48.00
CA LYS A 142 3.88 -4.15 49.18
C LYS A 142 3.60 -4.98 50.45
N ALA A 143 4.59 -5.73 50.92
CA ALA A 143 4.43 -6.68 52.04
C ALA A 143 5.21 -6.29 53.32
N GLU A 144 5.34 -5.00 53.62
CA GLU A 144 6.09 -4.51 54.79
C GLU A 144 5.54 -4.99 56.15
N ALA A 145 4.31 -5.51 56.18
CA ALA A 145 3.62 -5.95 57.40
C ALA A 145 3.51 -7.49 57.58
N LEU A 146 4.01 -8.31 56.63
CA LEU A 146 3.84 -9.77 56.70
C LEU A 146 5.06 -10.46 57.34
N GLY A 147 4.82 -11.23 58.41
CA GLY A 147 5.87 -11.98 59.11
C GLY A 147 6.48 -13.11 58.27
N ALA A 148 7.67 -13.60 58.68
CA ALA A 148 8.46 -14.61 57.95
C ALA A 148 7.70 -15.92 57.60
N ALA A 149 6.63 -16.24 58.33
CA ALA A 149 5.76 -17.39 58.03
C ALA A 149 5.05 -17.26 56.66
N TRP A 150 4.72 -16.05 56.23
CA TRP A 150 4.01 -15.78 54.97
C TRP A 150 4.93 -15.88 53.74
N GLN A 151 6.23 -15.64 53.88
CA GLN A 151 7.18 -15.69 52.77
C GLN A 151 7.19 -17.04 52.03
N ARG A 152 6.99 -18.15 52.76
CA ARG A 152 6.93 -19.51 52.18
C ARG A 152 5.68 -19.77 51.34
N ILE A 153 4.60 -19.01 51.59
CA ILE A 153 3.33 -19.12 50.85
C ILE A 153 3.34 -18.15 49.66
N LEU A 154 3.91 -16.96 49.84
CA LEU A 154 3.90 -15.91 48.82
C LEU A 154 4.69 -16.27 47.57
N ALA A 155 5.82 -16.97 47.69
CA ALA A 155 6.65 -17.35 46.53
C ALA A 155 5.90 -18.26 45.52
N PRO A 156 5.37 -19.45 45.91
CA PRO A 156 4.63 -20.31 44.97
C PRO A 156 3.30 -19.68 44.52
N MET A 157 2.71 -18.83 45.35
CA MET A 157 1.53 -18.05 44.96
C MET A 157 1.86 -17.05 43.85
N GLY A 158 2.99 -16.35 43.95
CA GLY A 158 3.43 -15.41 42.92
C GLY A 158 3.61 -16.08 41.57
N GLU A 159 4.23 -17.25 41.52
CA GLU A 159 4.35 -18.04 40.27
C GLU A 159 2.98 -18.43 39.70
N SER A 160 2.06 -18.87 40.56
CA SER A 160 0.69 -19.21 40.17
C SER A 160 -0.08 -17.99 39.63
N ILE A 161 0.07 -16.82 40.27
CA ILE A 161 -0.55 -15.57 39.81
C ILE A 161 0.01 -15.19 38.43
N ARG A 162 1.33 -15.21 38.24
CA ARG A 162 1.96 -14.86 36.94
C ARG A 162 1.43 -15.73 35.81
N ARG A 163 1.38 -17.05 36.01
CA ARG A 163 0.87 -18.01 35.03
C ARG A 163 -0.60 -17.79 34.70
N GLU A 164 -1.43 -17.53 35.71
CA GLU A 164 -2.86 -17.29 35.48
C GLU A 164 -3.10 -15.95 34.78
N VAL A 165 -2.35 -14.91 35.14
CA VAL A 165 -2.38 -13.61 34.44
C VAL A 165 -2.02 -13.83 32.97
N ALA A 166 -0.87 -14.45 32.66
CA ALA A 166 -0.45 -14.72 31.29
C ALA A 166 -1.51 -15.51 30.51
N THR A 167 -2.08 -16.56 31.12
CA THR A 167 -3.16 -17.37 30.52
C THR A 167 -4.39 -16.52 30.21
N ARG A 168 -4.81 -15.66 31.14
CA ARG A 168 -5.99 -14.82 30.99
C ARG A 168 -5.80 -13.74 29.93
N ILE A 169 -4.64 -13.09 29.90
CA ILE A 169 -4.34 -12.07 28.88
C ILE A 169 -4.26 -12.72 27.51
N ASN A 170 -3.59 -13.88 27.36
CA ASN A 170 -3.59 -14.62 26.11
C ASN A 170 -5.00 -14.97 25.63
N ALA A 171 -5.92 -15.33 26.54
CA ALA A 171 -7.33 -15.54 26.18
C ALA A 171 -8.00 -14.24 25.69
N MET A 172 -7.81 -13.12 26.40
CA MET A 172 -8.34 -11.81 25.99
C MET A 172 -7.80 -11.37 24.63
N LEU A 173 -6.51 -11.56 24.37
CA LEU A 173 -5.88 -11.24 23.10
C LEU A 173 -6.40 -12.09 21.94
N ARG A 174 -6.94 -13.29 22.21
CA ARG A 174 -7.56 -14.15 21.19
C ARG A 174 -9.05 -13.86 20.97
N ASP A 175 -9.66 -13.00 21.76
CA ASP A 175 -11.06 -12.63 21.57
C ASP A 175 -11.25 -11.97 20.18
N PRO A 176 -12.36 -12.26 19.46
CA PRO A 176 -12.56 -11.72 18.11
C PRO A 176 -12.46 -10.20 18.02
N GLY A 177 -12.93 -9.46 19.04
CA GLY A 177 -12.79 -8.00 19.08
C GLY A 177 -11.33 -7.54 19.09
N SER A 178 -10.49 -8.19 19.89
CA SER A 178 -9.05 -7.90 19.99
C SER A 178 -8.28 -8.34 18.74
N VAL A 179 -8.69 -9.43 18.10
CA VAL A 179 -8.10 -9.84 16.80
C VAL A 179 -8.45 -8.81 15.72
N ASN A 180 -9.72 -8.42 15.60
CA ASN A 180 -10.15 -7.46 14.57
C ASN A 180 -9.48 -6.08 14.73
N GLY A 181 -9.24 -5.63 15.96
CA GLY A 181 -8.53 -4.37 16.21
C GLY A 181 -7.06 -4.35 15.77
N ARG A 182 -6.48 -5.52 15.44
CA ARG A 182 -5.06 -5.68 15.08
C ARG A 182 -4.85 -6.09 13.62
N VAL A 183 -5.90 -6.29 12.84
CA VAL A 183 -5.82 -6.76 11.45
C VAL A 183 -6.39 -5.70 10.52
N PHE A 184 -5.54 -5.19 9.64
CA PHE A 184 -5.90 -4.15 8.67
C PHE A 184 -5.85 -4.74 7.27
N ASP A 185 -6.99 -4.71 6.58
CA ASP A 185 -7.12 -5.18 5.21
C ASP A 185 -6.85 -4.05 4.22
N ILE A 186 -5.70 -4.10 3.58
CA ILE A 186 -5.26 -3.02 2.70
C ILE A 186 -5.99 -3.08 1.35
N ALA A 187 -6.37 -4.27 0.88
CA ALA A 187 -7.15 -4.41 -0.35
C ALA A 187 -8.53 -3.78 -0.19
N GLN A 188 -9.18 -3.97 0.97
CA GLN A 188 -10.45 -3.30 1.27
C GLN A 188 -10.30 -1.78 1.29
N ARG A 189 -9.21 -1.26 1.87
CA ARG A 189 -8.93 0.18 1.87
C ARG A 189 -8.66 0.73 0.47
N ILE A 190 -7.95 -0.01 -0.38
CA ILE A 190 -7.69 0.37 -1.78
C ILE A 190 -8.98 0.43 -2.60
N ASN A 191 -9.95 -0.43 -2.28
CA ASN A 191 -11.20 -0.59 -3.02
C ASN A 191 -12.41 0.05 -2.32
N ASP A 192 -12.20 0.81 -1.24
CA ASP A 192 -13.27 1.42 -0.43
C ASP A 192 -14.39 0.43 -0.06
N THR A 193 -14.03 -0.81 0.25
CA THR A 193 -14.95 -1.91 0.54
C THR A 193 -15.20 -2.03 2.06
N PRO A 194 -16.42 -2.39 2.52
CA PRO A 194 -16.71 -2.54 3.94
C PRO A 194 -15.82 -3.57 4.64
N PRO A 195 -15.50 -3.35 5.94
CA PRO A 195 -14.66 -4.27 6.70
C PRO A 195 -15.33 -5.63 6.88
N VAL A 196 -14.54 -6.69 6.68
CA VAL A 196 -14.95 -8.07 6.95
C VAL A 196 -14.45 -8.51 8.32
N THR A 197 -15.37 -8.98 9.17
CA THR A 197 -15.03 -9.50 10.49
C THR A 197 -14.19 -10.77 10.36
N ARG A 198 -12.99 -10.77 10.95
CA ARG A 198 -12.15 -11.95 11.07
C ARG A 198 -12.30 -12.58 12.45
N THR A 199 -12.32 -13.90 12.49
CA THR A 199 -12.51 -14.71 13.71
C THR A 199 -11.32 -15.61 14.02
N SER A 200 -10.35 -15.72 13.11
CA SER A 200 -9.13 -16.51 13.31
C SER A 200 -7.90 -15.61 13.42
N ALA A 201 -6.95 -16.03 14.25
CA ALA A 201 -5.62 -15.46 14.39
C ALA A 201 -4.56 -16.24 13.57
N ASP A 202 -4.97 -17.21 12.76
CA ASP A 202 -4.08 -17.99 11.91
C ASP A 202 -3.83 -17.23 10.60
N PHE A 203 -2.63 -16.66 10.47
CA PHE A 203 -2.22 -15.89 9.30
C PHE A 203 -1.16 -16.64 8.50
N THR A 204 -1.25 -16.54 7.18
CA THR A 204 -0.15 -16.91 6.29
C THR A 204 0.75 -15.70 6.12
N TRP A 205 1.90 -15.72 6.80
CA TRP A 205 2.87 -14.63 6.77
C TRP A 205 3.56 -14.53 5.40
N ILE A 206 3.77 -13.30 4.94
CA ILE A 206 4.48 -12.98 3.71
C ILE A 206 5.56 -11.93 4.00
N ASP A 207 6.58 -11.83 3.15
CA ASP A 207 7.58 -10.77 3.24
C ASP A 207 7.07 -9.44 2.64
N TYR A 208 7.86 -8.38 2.82
CA TYR A 208 7.51 -7.04 2.31
C TYR A 208 7.54 -6.95 0.78
N GLY A 209 8.35 -7.76 0.09
CA GLY A 209 8.39 -7.80 -1.37
C GLY A 209 7.12 -8.40 -1.97
N GLU A 210 6.63 -9.49 -1.38
CA GLU A 210 5.35 -10.11 -1.69
C GLU A 210 4.20 -9.14 -1.42
N PHE A 211 4.20 -8.50 -0.25
CA PHE A 211 3.21 -7.49 0.11
C PHE A 211 3.19 -6.35 -0.91
N GLY A 212 4.35 -5.75 -1.22
CA GLY A 212 4.46 -4.67 -2.19
C GLY A 212 3.96 -5.08 -3.58
N ARG A 213 4.34 -6.27 -4.05
CA ARG A 213 3.87 -6.78 -5.36
C ARG A 213 2.36 -6.93 -5.41
N ARG A 214 1.75 -7.45 -4.35
CA ARG A 214 0.29 -7.61 -4.25
C ARG A 214 -0.41 -6.27 -4.13
N PHE A 215 0.15 -5.32 -3.37
CA PHE A 215 -0.34 -3.95 -3.31
C PHE A 215 -0.45 -3.35 -4.70
N PHE A 216 0.59 -3.48 -5.54
CA PHE A 216 0.57 -2.96 -6.91
C PHE A 216 -0.47 -3.65 -7.79
N ARG A 217 -0.64 -4.97 -7.67
CA ARG A 217 -1.67 -5.71 -8.43
C ARG A 217 -3.09 -5.27 -8.07
N GLU A 218 -3.31 -4.94 -6.80
CA GLU A 218 -4.60 -4.48 -6.31
C GLU A 218 -4.85 -3.00 -6.65
N ALA A 219 -3.84 -2.15 -6.45
CA ALA A 219 -3.95 -0.71 -6.63
C ALA A 219 -3.98 -0.30 -8.11
N VAL A 220 -3.28 -1.04 -8.97
CA VAL A 220 -3.14 -0.74 -10.39
C VAL A 220 -3.74 -1.86 -11.21
N THR A 221 -5.00 -1.66 -11.60
CA THR A 221 -5.75 -2.61 -12.42
C THR A 221 -5.94 -2.08 -13.84
N ARG A 222 -6.14 -3.00 -14.79
CA ARG A 222 -6.49 -2.65 -16.18
C ARG A 222 -7.67 -1.69 -16.25
N GLU A 223 -8.68 -1.90 -15.42
CA GLU A 223 -9.87 -1.03 -15.36
C GLU A 223 -9.53 0.39 -14.92
N ARG A 224 -8.70 0.54 -13.87
CA ARG A 224 -8.25 1.86 -13.40
C ARG A 224 -7.44 2.59 -14.47
N ILE A 225 -6.54 1.89 -15.16
CA ILE A 225 -5.76 2.47 -16.28
C ILE A 225 -6.69 2.84 -17.44
N GLN A 226 -7.62 1.97 -17.82
CA GLN A 226 -8.60 2.23 -18.89
C GLN A 226 -9.46 3.46 -18.59
N ASN A 227 -9.89 3.64 -17.34
CA ASN A 227 -10.64 4.80 -16.90
C ASN A 227 -9.78 6.08 -16.92
N ALA A 228 -8.50 5.98 -16.53
CA ALA A 228 -7.58 7.12 -16.52
C ALA A 228 -7.26 7.66 -17.92
N VAL A 229 -7.37 6.84 -18.97
CA VAL A 229 -7.14 7.25 -20.37
C VAL A 229 -8.42 7.45 -21.18
N ALA A 230 -9.60 7.25 -20.57
CA ALA A 230 -10.87 7.31 -21.28
C ALA A 230 -11.18 8.71 -21.83
N ASP A 231 -10.68 9.75 -21.16
CA ASP A 231 -10.84 11.16 -21.54
C ASP A 231 -10.01 11.56 -22.78
N MET A 232 -9.19 10.65 -23.31
CA MET A 232 -8.49 10.83 -24.58
C MET A 232 -9.43 10.68 -25.78
N ASP A 233 -10.55 9.95 -25.64
CA ASP A 233 -11.46 9.73 -26.77
C ASP A 233 -12.03 11.04 -27.30
N GLY A 234 -11.94 11.23 -28.62
CA GLY A 234 -12.43 12.43 -29.31
C GLY A 234 -11.53 13.66 -29.18
N ARG A 235 -10.39 13.60 -28.48
CA ARG A 235 -9.43 14.72 -28.45
C ARG A 235 -8.92 15.02 -29.85
N GLU A 236 -9.07 16.27 -30.29
CA GLU A 236 -8.63 16.71 -31.60
C GLU A 236 -7.11 16.69 -31.71
N ILE A 237 -6.62 16.29 -32.88
CA ILE A 237 -5.21 16.30 -33.24
C ILE A 237 -5.04 16.94 -34.61
N SER A 238 -4.07 17.84 -34.73
CA SER A 238 -3.64 18.41 -36.00
C SER A 238 -2.14 18.21 -36.19
N PHE A 239 -1.73 17.89 -37.41
CA PHE A 239 -0.35 17.68 -37.82
C PHE A 239 0.01 18.55 -39.04
N GLY A 240 1.15 19.22 -38.96
CA GLY A 240 1.78 19.92 -40.08
C GLY A 240 1.56 21.43 -40.13
N PRO A 241 2.06 22.10 -41.18
CA PRO A 241 2.60 21.52 -42.42
C PRO A 241 3.97 20.85 -42.25
N LEU A 242 4.07 19.57 -42.63
CA LEU A 242 5.32 18.80 -42.67
C LEU A 242 5.84 18.72 -44.12
N LYS A 243 7.11 19.06 -44.34
CA LYS A 243 7.74 18.95 -45.66
C LYS A 243 8.42 17.60 -45.85
N THR A 244 8.16 16.94 -46.98
CA THR A 244 8.60 15.58 -47.29
C THR A 244 8.99 15.39 -48.75
N GLY A 245 9.61 14.25 -49.04
CA GLY A 245 10.04 13.85 -50.38
C GLY A 245 11.32 14.53 -50.87
N PRO A 246 11.77 14.20 -52.10
CA PRO A 246 12.97 14.79 -52.69
C PRO A 246 12.87 16.32 -52.76
N LYS A 247 13.89 17.03 -52.23
CA LYS A 247 13.93 18.51 -52.15
C LYS A 247 12.75 19.14 -51.41
N GLU A 248 12.10 18.44 -50.47
CA GLU A 248 11.01 18.99 -49.65
C GLU A 248 9.78 19.46 -50.47
N MET A 249 9.57 18.90 -51.67
CA MET A 249 8.54 19.36 -52.60
C MET A 249 7.11 18.92 -52.25
N VAL A 250 6.93 18.12 -51.19
CA VAL A 250 5.61 17.63 -50.76
C VAL A 250 5.32 18.21 -49.37
N THR A 251 4.12 18.74 -49.18
CA THR A 251 3.63 19.22 -47.88
C THR A 251 2.49 18.35 -47.37
N VAL A 252 2.54 17.94 -46.11
CA VAL A 252 1.51 17.13 -45.46
C VAL A 252 0.82 17.95 -44.39
N ARG A 253 -0.51 17.97 -44.42
CA ARG A 253 -1.37 18.43 -43.33
C ARG A 253 -2.34 17.32 -42.96
N ALA A 254 -2.65 17.16 -41.68
CA ALA A 254 -3.65 16.21 -41.26
C ALA A 254 -4.41 16.73 -40.04
N ASP A 255 -5.70 16.47 -40.00
CA ASP A 255 -6.58 16.84 -38.89
C ASP A 255 -7.43 15.61 -38.54
N GLY A 256 -7.74 15.43 -37.26
CA GLY A 256 -8.58 14.32 -36.83
C GLY A 256 -8.67 14.24 -35.32
N ALA A 257 -8.87 13.02 -34.81
CA ALA A 257 -9.07 12.82 -33.39
C ALA A 257 -8.53 11.49 -32.90
N MET A 258 -8.15 11.47 -31.62
CA MET A 258 -7.93 10.25 -30.87
C MET A 258 -9.23 9.46 -30.77
N ARG A 259 -9.11 8.15 -30.80
CA ARG A 259 -10.19 7.20 -30.51
C ARG A 259 -9.94 6.60 -29.13
N LEU A 260 -10.99 6.00 -28.55
CA LEU A 260 -10.92 5.34 -27.26
C LEU A 260 -9.71 4.40 -27.16
N PRO A 261 -8.73 4.69 -26.27
CA PRO A 261 -7.58 3.82 -26.09
C PRO A 261 -8.00 2.46 -25.56
N LYS A 262 -7.20 1.43 -25.85
CA LYS A 262 -7.45 0.06 -25.40
C LYS A 262 -6.32 -0.40 -24.49
N VAL A 263 -6.69 -0.90 -23.32
CA VAL A 263 -5.75 -1.42 -22.33
C VAL A 263 -5.88 -2.94 -22.23
N SER A 264 -4.76 -3.66 -22.31
CA SER A 264 -4.68 -5.10 -22.05
C SER A 264 -3.60 -5.44 -21.04
N ASP A 265 -3.81 -6.50 -20.27
CA ASP A 265 -2.81 -7.00 -19.32
C ASP A 265 -1.58 -7.53 -20.07
N ARG A 266 -0.38 -7.17 -19.60
CA ARG A 266 0.89 -7.74 -20.07
C ARG A 266 1.42 -8.70 -19.00
N PRO A 267 1.24 -10.03 -19.15
CA PRO A 267 1.77 -10.99 -18.18
C PRO A 267 3.28 -11.19 -18.33
N GLY A 268 3.93 -11.68 -17.26
CA GLY A 268 5.27 -12.25 -17.35
C GLY A 268 6.45 -11.28 -17.14
N GLY A 269 6.24 -10.14 -16.47
CA GLY A 269 7.29 -9.19 -16.09
C GLY A 269 7.54 -9.12 -14.58
N GLU A 270 8.57 -8.36 -14.20
CA GLU A 270 8.87 -7.98 -12.80
C GLU A 270 7.78 -7.07 -12.22
N TYR A 271 7.23 -6.18 -13.05
CA TYR A 271 6.24 -5.18 -12.67
C TYR A 271 4.82 -5.59 -13.06
N VAL A 272 3.83 -4.93 -12.44
CA VAL A 272 2.47 -4.89 -12.98
C VAL A 272 2.50 -4.03 -14.24
N SER A 273 2.23 -4.65 -15.39
CA SER A 273 2.41 -4.02 -16.69
C SER A 273 1.17 -4.15 -17.58
N PHE A 274 0.98 -3.15 -18.45
CA PHE A 274 -0.13 -3.09 -19.39
C PHE A 274 0.35 -2.68 -20.78
N ASP A 275 -0.34 -3.20 -21.78
CA ASP A 275 -0.34 -2.72 -23.15
C ASP A 275 -1.41 -1.66 -23.31
N LEU A 276 -1.04 -0.46 -23.75
CA LEU A 276 -1.94 0.62 -24.09
C LEU A 276 -1.84 0.90 -25.59
N LEU A 277 -2.93 0.69 -26.32
CA LEU A 277 -3.04 1.05 -27.73
C LEU A 277 -3.85 2.35 -27.86
N ILE A 278 -3.24 3.39 -28.42
CA ILE A 278 -3.92 4.66 -28.72
C ILE A 278 -4.20 4.72 -30.23
N PRO A 279 -5.45 4.52 -30.68
CA PRO A 279 -5.83 4.66 -32.08
C PRO A 279 -6.11 6.13 -32.42
N ILE A 280 -5.63 6.58 -33.58
CA ILE A 280 -5.86 7.92 -34.10
C ILE A 280 -6.38 7.80 -35.53
N GLY A 281 -7.48 8.50 -35.82
CA GLY A 281 -7.99 8.66 -37.19
C GLY A 281 -7.74 10.07 -37.68
N LEU A 282 -7.13 10.23 -38.86
CA LEU A 282 -6.84 11.52 -39.46
C LEU A 282 -7.35 11.60 -40.91
N ASP A 283 -7.84 12.77 -41.27
CA ASP A 283 -8.01 13.23 -42.64
C ASP A 283 -6.76 14.01 -43.05
N MET A 284 -6.07 13.53 -44.08
CA MET A 284 -4.77 14.04 -44.50
C MET A 284 -4.84 14.62 -45.91
N VAL A 285 -4.19 15.78 -46.10
CA VAL A 285 -3.94 16.39 -47.39
C VAL A 285 -2.45 16.35 -47.68
N ILE A 286 -2.08 15.68 -48.77
CA ILE A 286 -0.72 15.63 -49.30
C ILE A 286 -0.65 16.54 -50.52
N SER A 287 -0.10 17.73 -50.33
CA SER A 287 0.11 18.74 -51.36
C SER A 287 1.42 18.49 -52.09
N ALA A 288 1.33 18.17 -53.38
CA ALA A 288 2.46 18.01 -54.30
C ALA A 288 2.17 18.91 -55.54
N PRO A 289 2.31 18.51 -56.82
CA PRO A 289 1.78 19.31 -57.93
C PRO A 289 0.25 19.51 -57.89
N ARG A 290 -0.47 18.62 -57.20
CA ARG A 290 -1.91 18.69 -56.89
C ARG A 290 -2.13 18.19 -55.47
N ASP A 291 -3.22 18.63 -54.84
CA ASP A 291 -3.64 18.13 -53.53
C ASP A 291 -4.28 16.75 -53.67
N ASN A 292 -3.89 15.84 -52.77
CA ASN A 292 -4.41 14.48 -52.70
C ASN A 292 -4.87 14.19 -51.27
N HIS A 293 -6.10 13.69 -51.15
CA HIS A 293 -6.71 13.39 -49.86
C HIS A 293 -6.52 11.92 -49.47
N TYR A 294 -6.16 11.70 -48.22
CA TYR A 294 -5.97 10.38 -47.63
C TYR A 294 -6.69 10.29 -46.29
N GLU A 295 -7.14 9.10 -45.95
CA GLU A 295 -7.47 8.73 -44.58
C GLU A 295 -6.27 8.02 -43.98
N ALA A 296 -5.83 8.45 -42.79
CA ALA A 296 -4.78 7.80 -42.04
C ALA A 296 -5.35 7.17 -40.77
N ARG A 297 -4.97 5.92 -40.51
CA ARG A 297 -5.18 5.26 -39.22
C ARG A 297 -3.82 5.00 -38.62
N ILE A 298 -3.58 5.57 -37.45
CA ILE A 298 -2.33 5.44 -36.71
C ILE A 298 -2.63 4.70 -35.43
N ASP A 299 -1.89 3.64 -35.15
CA ASP A 299 -1.94 2.94 -33.87
C ASP A 299 -0.60 3.15 -33.15
N ILE A 300 -0.68 3.74 -31.95
CA ILE A 300 0.49 3.99 -31.09
C ILE A 300 0.45 2.95 -29.96
N PRO A 301 1.31 1.93 -29.98
CA PRO A 301 1.44 1.00 -28.87
C PRO A 301 2.36 1.59 -27.79
N LEU A 302 1.92 1.51 -26.53
CA LEU A 302 2.67 1.91 -25.36
C LEU A 302 2.75 0.77 -24.35
N VAL A 303 3.88 0.67 -23.69
CA VAL A 303 4.09 -0.25 -22.56
C VAL A 303 4.09 0.57 -21.28
N LEU A 304 3.16 0.24 -20.40
CA LEU A 304 3.01 0.86 -19.09
C LEU A 304 3.54 -0.08 -18.02
N ASN A 305 4.42 0.40 -17.14
CA ASN A 305 4.95 -0.34 -15.99
C ASN A 305 4.60 0.42 -14.71
N ALA A 306 3.90 -0.22 -13.78
CA ALA A 306 3.67 0.36 -12.46
C ALA A 306 4.88 0.10 -11.56
N ARG A 307 5.64 1.16 -11.30
CA ARG A 307 6.90 1.10 -10.55
C ARG A 307 6.79 1.85 -9.23
N ALA A 308 7.47 1.35 -8.20
CA ALA A 308 7.55 2.01 -6.91
C ALA A 308 8.62 3.10 -6.93
N ALA A 309 8.30 4.23 -6.31
CA ALA A 309 9.22 5.33 -6.13
C ALA A 309 9.19 5.84 -4.69
N ALA A 310 10.33 6.34 -4.23
CA ALA A 310 10.44 7.03 -2.95
C ALA A 310 9.70 8.39 -2.97
N PRO A 311 9.15 8.86 -1.84
CA PRO A 311 9.19 8.21 -0.52
C PRO A 311 8.18 7.04 -0.39
N LEU A 312 7.00 7.14 -0.99
CA LEU A 312 6.03 6.04 -1.06
C LEU A 312 5.00 6.35 -2.15
N SER A 313 5.36 6.12 -3.41
CA SER A 313 4.52 6.45 -4.56
C SER A 313 4.47 5.31 -5.59
N ILE A 314 3.35 5.21 -6.29
CA ILE A 314 3.25 4.42 -7.52
C ILE A 314 3.43 5.38 -8.70
N VAL A 315 4.29 5.02 -9.66
CA VAL A 315 4.43 5.77 -10.90
C VAL A 315 4.11 4.84 -12.07
N ILE A 316 3.26 5.29 -12.98
CA ILE A 316 3.04 4.60 -14.26
C ILE A 316 4.14 5.06 -15.24
N ASP A 317 5.21 4.29 -15.28
CA ASP A 317 6.36 4.49 -16.16
C ASP A 317 6.03 4.01 -17.58
N VAL A 318 6.32 4.84 -18.58
CA VAL A 318 6.00 4.54 -19.98
C VAL A 318 7.30 4.21 -20.70
N VAL A 319 7.40 3.01 -21.27
CA VAL A 319 8.57 2.65 -22.07
C VAL A 319 8.60 3.55 -23.32
N PRO A 320 9.73 4.24 -23.60
CA PRO A 320 9.82 5.12 -24.75
C PRO A 320 9.55 4.39 -26.07
N VAL A 321 8.53 4.84 -26.79
CA VAL A 321 8.13 4.29 -28.09
C VAL A 321 9.18 4.64 -29.17
N GLN A 322 9.45 3.68 -30.05
CA GLN A 322 10.27 3.89 -31.25
C GLN A 322 9.38 4.12 -32.47
N ALA A 323 9.91 4.79 -33.49
CA ALA A 323 9.17 5.06 -34.72
C ALA A 323 8.65 3.76 -35.36
N ASP A 324 9.45 2.69 -35.33
CA ASP A 324 9.09 1.40 -35.93
C ASP A 324 7.97 0.66 -35.19
N ASP A 325 7.66 1.03 -33.94
CA ASP A 325 6.54 0.47 -33.18
C ASP A 325 5.19 1.01 -33.69
N ILE A 326 5.18 2.15 -34.38
CA ILE A 326 3.95 2.84 -34.80
C ILE A 326 3.43 2.26 -36.12
N SER A 327 2.20 1.75 -36.07
CA SER A 327 1.50 1.31 -37.28
C SER A 327 0.81 2.49 -37.95
N ILE A 328 0.96 2.60 -39.27
CA ILE A 328 0.29 3.62 -40.08
C ILE A 328 -0.30 2.98 -41.33
N ASP A 329 -1.62 2.98 -41.38
CA ASP A 329 -2.39 2.66 -42.57
C ASP A 329 -2.83 3.95 -43.27
N LEU A 330 -2.66 4.00 -44.59
CA LEU A 330 -3.03 5.15 -45.42
C LEU A 330 -3.92 4.66 -46.55
N THR A 331 -5.14 5.17 -46.59
CA THR A 331 -6.12 4.87 -47.64
C THR A 331 -6.39 6.12 -48.45
N ALA A 332 -6.23 6.02 -49.76
CA ALA A 332 -6.52 7.11 -50.68
C ALA A 332 -8.03 7.39 -50.78
N LYS A 333 -8.43 8.67 -50.80
CA LYS A 333 -9.79 9.09 -51.15
C LYS A 333 -9.85 9.48 -52.64
N GLY A 334 -10.39 8.60 -53.49
CA GLY A 334 -10.71 8.88 -54.90
C GLY A 334 -9.81 8.22 -55.97
N PHE A 335 -10.20 8.37 -57.25
CA PHE A 335 -9.65 7.64 -58.41
C PHE A 335 -8.23 8.06 -58.86
N GLY A 336 -7.63 9.12 -58.30
CA GLY A 336 -6.36 9.72 -58.77
C GLY A 336 -5.12 9.47 -57.89
N ALA A 337 -5.21 8.64 -56.87
CA ALA A 337 -4.27 8.66 -55.75
C ALA A 337 -3.08 7.69 -55.89
N HIS A 338 -2.24 7.86 -56.91
CA HIS A 338 -1.07 7.01 -57.12
C HIS A 338 0.23 7.82 -57.07
N VAL A 339 0.62 8.22 -55.87
CA VAL A 339 1.98 8.73 -55.60
C VAL A 339 2.76 7.69 -54.76
N LEU A 340 3.04 6.52 -55.35
CA LEU A 340 3.62 5.36 -54.65
C LEU A 340 4.94 5.68 -53.90
N GLY A 341 5.79 6.55 -54.45
CA GLY A 341 7.06 6.91 -53.83
C GLY A 341 6.96 7.89 -52.66
N ALA A 342 6.03 8.86 -52.72
CA ALA A 342 5.87 9.85 -51.66
C ALA A 342 5.19 9.25 -50.41
N VAL A 343 4.25 8.32 -50.61
CA VAL A 343 3.52 7.66 -49.51
C VAL A 343 4.46 6.92 -48.55
N GLY A 344 5.51 6.25 -49.05
CA GLY A 344 6.50 5.59 -48.21
C GLY A 344 7.30 6.57 -47.34
N GLY A 345 7.75 7.68 -47.93
CA GLY A 345 8.47 8.74 -47.22
C GLY A 345 7.60 9.46 -46.18
N VAL A 346 6.34 9.72 -46.51
CA VAL A 346 5.34 10.31 -45.61
C VAL A 346 5.11 9.40 -44.40
N LYS A 347 4.90 8.08 -44.60
CA LYS A 347 4.72 7.14 -43.48
C LYS A 347 5.92 7.15 -42.54
N LYS A 348 7.15 7.14 -43.09
CA LYS A 348 8.37 7.15 -42.27
C LYS A 348 8.45 8.41 -41.40
N GLN A 349 8.31 9.59 -42.00
CA GLN A 349 8.39 10.85 -41.26
C GLN A 349 7.25 11.01 -40.25
N LEU A 350 6.05 10.55 -40.58
CA LEU A 350 4.92 10.59 -39.65
C LEU A 350 5.18 9.71 -38.43
N ARG A 351 5.76 8.51 -38.61
CA ARG A 351 6.21 7.68 -37.47
C ARG A 351 7.25 8.39 -36.61
N GLU A 352 8.27 8.98 -37.23
CA GLU A 352 9.33 9.70 -36.51
C GLU A 352 8.76 10.88 -35.69
N GLN A 353 7.88 11.67 -36.31
CA GLN A 353 7.24 12.81 -35.65
C GLN A 353 6.32 12.37 -34.52
N VAL A 354 5.46 11.38 -34.75
CA VAL A 354 4.55 10.87 -33.71
C VAL A 354 5.34 10.26 -32.56
N ALA A 355 6.37 9.45 -32.82
CA ALA A 355 7.21 8.89 -31.76
C ALA A 355 7.93 9.98 -30.96
N ALA A 356 8.45 11.03 -31.62
CA ALA A 356 9.06 12.16 -30.93
C ALA A 356 8.05 12.87 -30.01
N THR A 357 6.89 13.25 -30.54
CA THR A 357 5.82 13.90 -29.77
C THR A 357 5.35 13.05 -28.59
N VAL A 358 5.16 11.75 -28.78
CA VAL A 358 4.74 10.84 -27.69
C VAL A 358 5.82 10.71 -26.62
N ARG A 359 7.11 10.67 -27.00
CA ARG A 359 8.21 10.66 -26.02
C ARG A 359 8.28 11.96 -25.23
N ASP A 360 8.07 13.10 -25.89
CA ASP A 360 8.05 14.40 -25.20
C ASP A 360 6.87 14.48 -24.22
N GLU A 361 5.68 14.03 -24.63
CA GLU A 361 4.48 14.01 -23.78
C GLU A 361 4.58 13.01 -22.61
N THR A 362 5.34 11.93 -22.79
CA THR A 362 5.56 10.91 -21.75
C THR A 362 6.84 11.12 -20.94
N ALA A 363 7.66 12.14 -21.27
CA ALA A 363 8.88 12.45 -20.54
C ALA A 363 8.61 12.97 -19.12
N ASP A 364 7.53 13.74 -18.93
CA ASP A 364 7.09 14.20 -17.61
C ASP A 364 6.12 13.21 -16.97
N PRO A 365 6.51 12.54 -15.86
CA PRO A 365 5.67 11.57 -15.17
C PRO A 365 4.66 12.20 -14.22
N SER A 366 4.66 13.51 -13.98
CA SER A 366 3.92 14.15 -12.88
C SER A 366 2.42 13.82 -12.85
N GLY A 367 1.77 13.74 -14.02
CA GLY A 367 0.35 13.34 -14.13
C GLY A 367 0.07 11.84 -13.96
N ARG A 368 1.10 11.03 -13.72
CA ARG A 368 1.07 9.56 -13.62
C ARG A 368 1.63 9.06 -12.28
N ILE A 369 1.76 9.95 -11.30
CA ILE A 369 2.19 9.64 -9.93
C ILE A 369 0.96 9.53 -9.03
N VAL A 370 0.89 8.43 -8.28
CA VAL A 370 -0.07 8.23 -7.21
C VAL A 370 0.70 8.29 -5.89
N ASP A 371 0.48 9.35 -5.12
CA ASP A 371 1.04 9.49 -3.78
C ASP A 371 0.33 8.51 -2.83
N VAL A 372 1.07 7.53 -2.34
CA VAL A 372 0.56 6.53 -1.39
C VAL A 372 0.84 6.99 0.05
N ALA A 373 1.92 7.74 0.30
CA ALA A 373 2.20 8.32 1.62
C ALA A 373 1.02 9.19 2.09
N GLU A 374 0.58 10.13 1.25
CA GLU A 374 -0.53 11.02 1.56
C GLU A 374 -1.82 10.23 1.85
N ARG A 375 -2.08 9.15 1.11
CA ARG A 375 -3.25 8.30 1.35
C ARG A 375 -3.16 7.54 2.66
N VAL A 376 -1.98 7.06 3.03
CA VAL A 376 -1.75 6.37 4.32
C VAL A 376 -1.93 7.33 5.49
N ASP A 377 -1.47 8.57 5.35
CA ASP A 377 -1.55 9.59 6.41
C ASP A 377 -2.98 10.06 6.69
N ASN A 378 -3.83 10.05 5.66
CA ASN A 378 -5.22 10.48 5.75
C ASN A 378 -6.20 9.35 6.13
N ALA A 379 -5.71 8.12 6.38
CA ALA A 379 -6.51 6.91 6.57
C ALA A 379 -6.60 6.39 8.02
#